data_AF-A0ABD5Q6D6-F1
#
_entry.id   AF-A0ABD5Q6D6-F1
#
_cell.length_a   1.000
_cell.length_b   1.000
_cell.length_c   1.000
_cell.angle_alpha   90.00
_cell.angle_beta   90.00
_cell.angle_gamma   90.00
#
_symmetry.space_group_name_H-M   'P 1'
#
loop_
_entity.id
_entity.type
_entity.pdbx_description
1 polymer ?
#
loop_
_entity_poly.entity_id
_entity_poly.type
_entity_poly.pdbx_seq_one_letter_code
_entity_poly.pdbx_strand_id
1 'polypeptide(L)'
;MTQKESELRQYDWTFQGANSREGVHSIHPYPAKFIPQIPHQLIEIYADSKSDVVFDPFCGSGTALVEAMKKGHSSIGVDVHPLACLISRVKTRPLPDDFGNRAREIITSVRNRYPGDVEPPDLPNIDHWFKKPIQQALTLIIDELEQVENQPTKEALQVALSSIIVRVSNQDSNTRYAAVEKDVTAEDVLQKFSQASSKIESAFKKNSEWRRNSATCDVLNENILEVEPSDIPQKVDLVITSPPYPNAYEYWLYHKYRMYWLGLADPTEVKENEIGARPHYQGSNPRDETDFEERMVSLFDLLRDITTEDATASFVVGRSVIQGEEVDNGKLLERAADAAGFYTADSASRSIPSNTKSFNPGYSKIKDEKILTFKKL
;
A
#
# COMPACT_ATOMS: atom_id res chain seq x y z
N MET A 1 22.16 17.31 -19.66
CA MET A 1 21.25 17.48 -18.52
C MET A 1 19.99 18.14 -19.04
N THR A 2 18.88 17.42 -19.02
CA THR A 2 17.57 17.94 -19.48
C THR A 2 17.00 18.93 -18.46
N GLN A 3 16.03 19.76 -18.87
CA GLN A 3 15.36 20.70 -17.95
C GLN A 3 14.71 19.97 -16.76
N LYS A 4 14.09 18.81 -17.01
CA LYS A 4 13.45 17.95 -15.98
C LYS A 4 14.44 17.42 -14.94
N GLU A 5 15.62 16.98 -15.37
CA GLU A 5 16.71 16.55 -14.47
C GLU A 5 17.13 17.71 -13.54
N SER A 6 17.26 18.92 -14.09
CA SER A 6 17.54 20.10 -13.28
C SER A 6 16.44 20.39 -12.25
N GLU A 7 15.17 20.11 -12.56
CA GLU A 7 14.04 20.32 -11.64
C GLU A 7 14.04 19.32 -10.47
N LEU A 8 14.38 18.05 -10.70
CA LEU A 8 14.47 17.03 -9.64
C LEU A 8 15.45 17.45 -8.53
N ARG A 9 16.65 17.92 -8.91
CA ARG A 9 17.71 18.30 -7.96
C ARG A 9 17.43 19.60 -7.21
N GLN A 10 16.67 20.51 -7.80
CA GLN A 10 16.38 21.82 -7.22
C GLN A 10 15.18 21.79 -6.27
N TYR A 11 14.35 20.75 -6.35
CA TYR A 11 13.16 20.62 -5.53
C TYR A 11 13.51 20.27 -4.08
N ASP A 12 12.79 20.88 -3.12
CA ASP A 12 12.90 20.55 -1.69
C ASP A 12 12.01 19.35 -1.34
N TRP A 13 12.62 18.17 -1.26
CA TRP A 13 11.96 16.90 -0.97
C TRP A 13 11.70 16.63 0.53
N THR A 14 11.94 17.62 1.42
CA THR A 14 11.69 17.45 2.87
C THR A 14 10.20 17.50 3.22
N PHE A 15 9.41 18.28 2.46
CA PHE A 15 7.97 18.50 2.65
C PHE A 15 7.59 18.82 4.10
N GLN A 16 8.39 19.66 4.78
CA GLN A 16 8.18 20.00 6.18
C GLN A 16 6.78 20.63 6.40
N GLY A 17 5.97 20.03 7.28
CA GLY A 17 4.62 20.51 7.59
C GLY A 17 3.52 20.05 6.62
N ALA A 18 3.85 19.34 5.55
CA ALA A 18 2.85 18.82 4.61
C ALA A 18 1.93 17.79 5.26
N ASN A 19 0.62 17.90 5.02
CA ASN A 19 -0.34 16.91 5.49
C ASN A 19 -0.41 15.72 4.53
N SER A 20 0.16 14.58 4.94
CA SER A 20 0.19 13.34 4.14
C SER A 20 -1.04 12.45 4.36
N ARG A 21 -1.98 12.85 5.24
CA ARG A 21 -3.14 12.04 5.65
C ARG A 21 -4.45 12.77 5.40
N GLU A 22 -4.61 13.32 4.21
CA GLU A 22 -5.87 13.96 3.78
C GLU A 22 -6.64 13.12 2.78
N GLY A 23 -7.95 13.37 2.76
CA GLY A 23 -8.84 12.74 1.79
C GLY A 23 -8.76 11.22 1.80
N VAL A 24 -8.73 10.64 0.60
CA VAL A 24 -8.69 9.18 0.40
C VAL A 24 -7.40 8.52 0.93
N HIS A 25 -6.29 9.25 1.13
CA HIS A 25 -5.08 8.66 1.76
C HIS A 25 -5.28 8.32 3.23
N SER A 26 -6.33 8.86 3.86
CA SER A 26 -6.60 8.70 5.29
C SER A 26 -7.54 7.53 5.62
N ILE A 27 -8.14 6.85 4.64
CA ILE A 27 -9.24 5.90 4.88
C ILE A 27 -8.80 4.63 5.61
N HIS A 28 -7.52 4.25 5.49
CA HIS A 28 -6.99 3.03 6.11
C HIS A 28 -5.59 3.25 6.72
N PRO A 29 -5.32 2.75 7.94
CA PRO A 29 -4.00 2.76 8.54
C PRO A 29 -3.09 1.66 7.94
N TYR A 30 -2.48 1.95 6.80
CA TYR A 30 -1.45 1.15 6.15
C TYR A 30 -0.08 1.86 6.29
N PRO A 31 0.85 1.40 7.16
CA PRO A 31 2.15 2.05 7.41
C PRO A 31 3.15 1.87 6.27
N ALA A 32 4.36 2.44 6.44
CA ALA A 32 5.50 2.27 5.54
C ALA A 32 5.17 2.57 4.06
N LYS A 33 4.75 3.80 3.80
CA LYS A 33 4.42 4.32 2.46
C LYS A 33 5.16 5.63 2.27
N PHE A 34 5.58 5.97 1.04
CA PHE A 34 5.95 7.35 0.77
C PHE A 34 4.76 8.29 0.96
N ILE A 35 5.06 9.55 1.27
CA ILE A 35 4.05 10.60 1.39
C ILE A 35 3.49 10.96 0.00
N PRO A 36 2.21 11.33 -0.15
CA PRO A 36 1.60 11.63 -1.45
C PRO A 36 2.33 12.72 -2.25
N GLN A 37 3.01 13.64 -1.56
CA GLN A 37 3.73 14.73 -2.20
C GLN A 37 4.87 14.25 -3.12
N ILE A 38 5.49 13.10 -2.83
CA ILE A 38 6.57 12.56 -3.67
C ILE A 38 6.05 12.14 -5.06
N PRO A 39 5.13 11.16 -5.18
CA PRO A 39 4.61 10.78 -6.49
C PRO A 39 3.91 11.95 -7.18
N HIS A 40 3.24 12.84 -6.43
CA HIS A 40 2.65 14.04 -7.00
C HIS A 40 3.68 14.89 -7.75
N GLN A 41 4.83 15.17 -7.12
CA GLN A 41 5.87 15.98 -7.72
C GLN A 41 6.59 15.24 -8.85
N LEU A 42 6.80 13.93 -8.72
CA LEU A 42 7.40 13.12 -9.80
C LEU A 42 6.50 13.09 -11.05
N ILE A 43 5.18 13.02 -10.88
CA ILE A 43 4.22 13.13 -12.00
C ILE A 43 4.33 14.51 -12.65
N GLU A 44 4.39 15.59 -11.86
CA GLU A 44 4.53 16.95 -12.40
C GLU A 44 5.83 17.16 -13.20
N ILE A 45 6.93 16.56 -12.76
CA ILE A 45 8.23 16.69 -13.44
C ILE A 45 8.28 15.84 -14.71
N TYR A 46 7.78 14.60 -14.65
CA TYR A 46 8.08 13.61 -15.68
C TYR A 46 6.94 13.30 -16.64
N ALA A 47 5.67 13.43 -16.25
CA ALA A 47 4.56 13.19 -17.17
C ALA A 47 4.37 14.38 -18.13
N ASP A 48 4.54 14.13 -19.42
CA ASP A 48 4.47 15.13 -20.50
C ASP A 48 3.07 15.29 -21.08
N SER A 49 2.29 14.21 -21.11
CA SER A 49 0.96 14.20 -21.71
C SER A 49 -0.08 13.60 -20.76
N LYS A 50 -1.33 14.05 -20.87
CA LYS A 50 -2.46 13.44 -20.15
C LYS A 50 -2.76 12.01 -20.60
N SER A 51 -2.19 11.57 -21.72
CA SER A 51 -2.20 10.17 -22.14
C SER A 51 -1.21 9.30 -21.40
N ASP A 52 -0.23 9.89 -20.71
CA ASP A 52 0.86 9.13 -20.08
C ASP A 52 0.32 8.23 -18.97
N VAL A 53 0.82 7.01 -18.96
CA VAL A 53 0.39 5.96 -18.05
C VAL A 53 1.40 5.81 -16.93
N VAL A 54 0.92 5.91 -15.69
CA VAL A 54 1.75 5.76 -14.49
C VAL A 54 1.72 4.31 -14.00
N PHE A 55 2.87 3.70 -13.77
CA PHE A 55 3.00 2.35 -13.23
C PHE A 55 3.65 2.33 -11.85
N ASP A 56 3.11 1.53 -10.95
CA ASP A 56 3.71 1.24 -9.65
C ASP A 56 3.79 -0.29 -9.42
N PRO A 57 4.96 -0.92 -9.63
CA PRO A 57 5.15 -2.37 -9.44
C PRO A 57 5.05 -2.85 -7.99
N PHE A 58 4.99 -1.94 -7.03
CA PHE A 58 4.84 -2.22 -5.59
C PHE A 58 3.83 -1.27 -4.97
N CYS A 59 2.63 -1.24 -5.57
CA CYS A 59 1.70 -0.13 -5.37
C CYS A 59 1.18 0.01 -3.93
N GLY A 60 1.29 -1.04 -3.12
CA GLY A 60 0.83 -1.08 -1.75
C GLY A 60 -0.62 -0.59 -1.66
N SER A 61 -0.89 0.34 -0.74
CA SER A 61 -2.22 0.94 -0.61
C SER A 61 -2.55 2.00 -1.69
N GLY A 62 -1.81 2.05 -2.81
CA GLY A 62 -2.06 2.90 -3.97
C GLY A 62 -1.82 4.39 -3.71
N THR A 63 -0.65 4.79 -3.20
CA THR A 63 -0.36 6.23 -3.06
C THR A 63 -0.03 6.87 -4.40
N ALA A 64 0.83 6.25 -5.22
CA ALA A 64 1.17 6.75 -6.56
C ALA A 64 -0.07 6.77 -7.48
N LEU A 65 -0.83 5.68 -7.49
CA LEU A 65 -2.03 5.55 -8.32
C LEU A 65 -3.07 6.65 -8.05
N VAL A 66 -3.29 6.99 -6.77
CA VAL A 66 -4.21 8.08 -6.41
C VAL A 66 -3.69 9.44 -6.89
N GLU A 67 -2.39 9.71 -6.79
CA GLU A 67 -1.83 10.98 -7.27
C GLU A 67 -1.83 11.07 -8.80
N ALA A 68 -1.60 9.96 -9.51
CA ALA A 68 -1.77 9.86 -10.96
C ALA A 68 -3.20 10.22 -11.37
N MET A 69 -4.19 9.60 -10.72
CA MET A 69 -5.61 9.87 -10.96
C MET A 69 -5.98 11.32 -10.62
N LYS A 70 -5.44 11.91 -9.55
CA LYS A 70 -5.64 13.34 -9.23
C LYS A 70 -5.13 14.27 -10.32
N LYS A 71 -4.06 13.89 -11.00
CA LYS A 71 -3.47 14.63 -12.11
C LYS A 71 -4.09 14.27 -13.46
N GLY A 72 -5.01 13.30 -13.50
CA GLY A 72 -5.70 12.88 -14.73
C GLY A 72 -4.88 11.96 -15.62
N HIS A 73 -3.95 11.22 -15.05
CA HIS A 73 -3.20 10.16 -15.72
C HIS A 73 -3.79 8.80 -15.36
N SER A 74 -3.97 7.94 -16.36
CA SER A 74 -4.29 6.54 -16.09
C SER A 74 -3.14 5.87 -15.36
N SER A 75 -3.44 4.85 -14.56
CA SER A 75 -2.42 4.18 -13.76
C SER A 75 -2.63 2.69 -13.63
N ILE A 76 -1.54 1.96 -13.47
CA ILE A 76 -1.52 0.51 -13.28
C ILE A 76 -0.68 0.23 -12.04
N GLY A 77 -1.19 -0.58 -11.12
CA GLY A 77 -0.47 -0.98 -9.92
C GLY A 77 -0.44 -2.48 -9.76
N VAL A 78 0.71 -3.02 -9.35
CA VAL A 78 0.86 -4.43 -8.96
C VAL A 78 1.23 -4.47 -7.49
N ASP A 79 0.64 -5.39 -6.74
CA ASP A 79 1.13 -5.73 -5.40
C ASP A 79 0.75 -7.16 -5.04
N VAL A 80 1.63 -7.85 -4.32
CA VAL A 80 1.37 -9.21 -3.86
C VAL A 80 0.39 -9.23 -2.69
N HIS A 81 0.28 -8.13 -1.94
CA HIS A 81 -0.51 -8.08 -0.72
C HIS A 81 -1.99 -7.78 -1.03
N PRO A 82 -2.92 -8.74 -0.83
CA PRO A 82 -4.31 -8.63 -1.27
C PRO A 82 -5.07 -7.48 -0.60
N LEU A 83 -4.83 -7.25 0.69
CA LEU A 83 -5.39 -6.10 1.39
C LEU A 83 -4.89 -4.76 0.80
N ALA A 84 -3.63 -4.68 0.38
CA ALA A 84 -3.07 -3.48 -0.18
C ALA A 84 -3.76 -3.15 -1.52
N CYS A 85 -3.91 -4.15 -2.39
CA CYS A 85 -4.67 -4.06 -3.63
C CYS A 85 -6.14 -3.66 -3.39
N LEU A 86 -6.81 -4.26 -2.40
CA LEU A 86 -8.19 -3.90 -2.01
C LEU A 86 -8.30 -2.41 -1.63
N ILE A 87 -7.39 -1.93 -0.78
CA ILE A 87 -7.37 -0.51 -0.37
C ILE A 87 -7.07 0.38 -1.59
N SER A 88 -6.14 -0.03 -2.44
CA SER A 88 -5.75 0.68 -3.66
C SER A 88 -6.96 0.87 -4.59
N ARG A 89 -7.68 -0.21 -4.93
CA ARG A 89 -8.90 -0.17 -5.75
C ARG A 89 -9.97 0.76 -5.19
N VAL A 90 -10.24 0.68 -3.88
CA VAL A 90 -11.22 1.56 -3.24
C VAL A 90 -10.80 3.02 -3.35
N LYS A 91 -9.52 3.35 -3.13
CA LYS A 91 -9.04 4.73 -3.20
C LYS A 91 -9.08 5.33 -4.61
N THR A 92 -8.92 4.52 -5.64
CA THR A 92 -8.81 4.97 -7.03
C THR A 92 -10.14 4.92 -7.81
N ARG A 93 -11.22 4.39 -7.21
CA ARG A 93 -12.57 4.32 -7.83
C ARG A 93 -13.58 5.21 -7.11
N PRO A 94 -14.66 5.70 -7.77
CA PRO A 94 -15.74 6.42 -7.10
C PRO A 94 -16.34 5.61 -5.94
N LEU A 95 -16.75 6.30 -4.86
CA LEU A 95 -17.50 5.65 -3.80
C LEU A 95 -18.92 5.39 -4.32
N PRO A 96 -19.44 4.16 -4.24
CA PRO A 96 -20.79 3.86 -4.68
C PRO A 96 -21.85 4.61 -3.87
N ASP A 97 -22.95 4.98 -4.52
CA ASP A 97 -24.03 5.77 -3.90
C ASP A 97 -24.75 5.02 -2.77
N ASP A 98 -24.80 3.69 -2.82
CA ASP A 98 -25.43 2.83 -1.83
C ASP A 98 -24.55 2.56 -0.59
N PHE A 99 -23.27 2.92 -0.62
CA PHE A 99 -22.31 2.64 0.46
C PHE A 99 -22.80 3.07 1.84
N GLY A 100 -23.22 4.34 1.97
CA GLY A 100 -23.63 4.90 3.26
C GLY A 100 -24.94 4.32 3.79
N ASN A 101 -25.84 3.90 2.90
CA ASN A 101 -27.07 3.19 3.28
C ASN A 101 -26.72 1.79 3.77
N ARG A 102 -25.91 1.05 3.01
CA ARG A 102 -25.53 -0.33 3.34
C ARG A 102 -24.76 -0.41 4.65
N ALA A 103 -23.84 0.53 4.92
CA ALA A 103 -23.14 0.61 6.21
C ALA A 103 -24.11 0.68 7.41
N ARG A 104 -25.17 1.50 7.30
CA ARG A 104 -26.19 1.66 8.36
C ARG A 104 -27.08 0.43 8.51
N GLU A 105 -27.42 -0.22 7.41
CA GLU A 105 -28.20 -1.48 7.42
C GLU A 105 -27.43 -2.59 8.13
N ILE A 106 -26.14 -2.77 7.80
CA ILE A 106 -25.26 -3.74 8.45
C ILE A 106 -25.24 -3.49 9.97
N ILE A 107 -24.97 -2.25 10.41
CA ILE A 107 -24.94 -1.91 11.84
C ILE A 107 -26.28 -2.26 12.52
N THR A 108 -27.40 -1.96 11.87
CA THR A 108 -28.74 -2.24 12.40
C THR A 108 -29.00 -3.74 12.49
N SER A 109 -28.65 -4.50 11.45
CA SER A 109 -28.78 -5.96 11.44
C SER A 109 -27.95 -6.61 12.55
N VAL A 110 -26.66 -6.23 12.66
CA VAL A 110 -25.77 -6.80 13.67
C VAL A 110 -26.25 -6.49 15.09
N ARG A 111 -26.78 -5.29 15.36
CA ARG A 111 -27.38 -4.97 16.67
C ARG A 111 -28.56 -5.86 17.02
N ASN A 112 -29.40 -6.20 16.04
CA ASN A 112 -30.56 -7.06 16.26
C ASN A 112 -30.18 -8.53 16.43
N ARG A 113 -29.05 -8.96 15.82
CA ARG A 113 -28.55 -10.34 15.89
C ARG A 113 -27.60 -10.60 17.06
N TYR A 114 -27.10 -9.56 17.74
CA TYR A 114 -26.11 -9.70 18.81
C TYR A 114 -26.75 -9.86 20.22
N PRO A 115 -26.24 -10.76 21.09
CA PRO A 115 -25.24 -11.78 20.77
C PRO A 115 -25.84 -12.87 19.88
N GLY A 116 -25.06 -13.32 18.89
CA GLY A 116 -25.49 -14.32 17.91
C GLY A 116 -24.71 -15.62 18.04
N ASP A 117 -25.35 -16.73 17.64
CA ASP A 117 -24.67 -18.00 17.43
C ASP A 117 -24.00 -17.95 16.05
N VAL A 118 -22.68 -17.73 16.05
CA VAL A 118 -21.86 -17.53 14.85
C VAL A 118 -20.49 -18.14 15.03
N GLU A 119 -19.91 -18.62 13.93
CA GLU A 119 -18.59 -19.22 13.91
C GLU A 119 -17.58 -18.25 13.29
N PRO A 120 -16.55 -17.79 14.04
CA PRO A 120 -15.52 -16.95 13.47
C PRO A 120 -14.65 -17.73 12.46
N PRO A 121 -13.97 -17.02 11.54
CA PRO A 121 -13.06 -17.67 10.60
C PRO A 121 -11.93 -18.39 11.33
N ASP A 122 -11.38 -19.43 10.68
CA ASP A 122 -10.25 -20.18 11.21
C ASP A 122 -9.01 -19.28 11.29
N LEU A 123 -8.64 -18.92 12.53
CA LEU A 123 -7.56 -17.99 12.84
C LEU A 123 -6.70 -18.59 13.96
N PRO A 124 -5.36 -18.70 13.76
CA PRO A 124 -4.48 -19.25 14.77
C PRO A 124 -4.52 -18.48 16.09
N ASN A 125 -4.85 -19.17 17.18
CA ASN A 125 -4.95 -18.62 18.54
C ASN A 125 -5.95 -17.44 18.64
N ILE A 126 -7.13 -17.53 18.03
CA ILE A 126 -8.11 -16.44 18.00
C ILE A 126 -8.45 -15.86 19.38
N ASP A 127 -8.58 -16.70 20.41
CA ASP A 127 -8.91 -16.26 21.78
C ASP A 127 -7.78 -15.46 22.45
N HIS A 128 -6.54 -15.61 21.98
CA HIS A 128 -5.43 -14.78 22.42
C HIS A 128 -5.52 -13.36 21.84
N TRP A 129 -6.03 -13.22 20.62
CA TRP A 129 -6.03 -11.95 19.88
C TRP A 129 -7.35 -11.19 19.91
N PHE A 130 -8.47 -11.88 20.10
CA PHE A 130 -9.81 -11.30 20.06
C PHE A 130 -10.64 -11.85 21.21
N LYS A 131 -11.25 -10.97 22.01
CA LYS A 131 -12.21 -11.39 23.04
C LYS A 131 -13.47 -11.97 22.39
N LYS A 132 -14.13 -12.97 23.00
CA LYS A 132 -15.33 -13.62 22.42
C LYS A 132 -16.43 -12.64 21.94
N PRO A 133 -16.80 -11.59 22.70
CA PRO A 133 -17.75 -10.57 22.22
C PRO A 133 -17.32 -9.88 20.92
N ILE A 134 -16.02 -9.64 20.76
CA ILE A 134 -15.44 -9.02 19.56
C ILE A 134 -15.50 -9.99 18.39
N GLN A 135 -15.18 -11.27 18.63
CA GLN A 135 -15.26 -12.30 17.60
C GLN A 135 -16.69 -12.36 17.02
N GLN A 136 -17.71 -12.48 17.87
CA GLN A 136 -19.11 -12.52 17.44
C GLN A 136 -19.52 -11.26 16.64
N ALA A 137 -19.15 -10.07 17.13
CA ALA A 137 -19.49 -8.82 16.44
C ALA A 137 -18.81 -8.70 15.06
N LEU A 138 -17.54 -9.11 14.94
CA LEU A 138 -16.83 -9.11 13.66
C LEU A 138 -17.42 -10.14 12.70
N THR A 139 -17.69 -11.36 13.15
CA THR A 139 -18.32 -12.41 12.33
C THR A 139 -19.68 -11.95 11.81
N LEU A 140 -20.53 -11.37 12.67
CA LEU A 140 -21.83 -10.85 12.24
C LEU A 140 -21.70 -9.75 11.18
N ILE A 141 -20.71 -8.85 11.29
CA ILE A 141 -20.46 -7.85 10.23
C ILE A 141 -20.05 -8.55 8.93
N ILE A 142 -19.19 -9.56 8.98
CA ILE A 142 -18.72 -10.30 7.81
C ILE A 142 -19.87 -11.04 7.13
N ASP A 143 -20.72 -11.73 7.88
CA ASP A 143 -21.93 -12.39 7.35
C ASP A 143 -22.77 -11.40 6.52
N GLU A 144 -22.97 -10.18 7.04
CA GLU A 144 -23.74 -9.15 6.34
C GLU A 144 -22.99 -8.58 5.13
N LEU A 145 -21.67 -8.47 5.18
CA LEU A 145 -20.84 -8.09 4.03
C LEU A 145 -20.94 -9.12 2.90
N GLU A 146 -21.07 -10.41 3.21
CA GLU A 146 -21.25 -11.46 2.21
C GLU A 146 -22.60 -11.36 1.48
N GLN A 147 -23.60 -10.71 2.07
CA GLN A 147 -24.89 -10.43 1.41
C GLN A 147 -24.88 -9.17 0.53
N VAL A 148 -23.77 -8.42 0.47
CA VAL A 148 -23.68 -7.22 -0.35
C VAL A 148 -23.37 -7.58 -1.81
N GLU A 149 -24.37 -7.48 -2.67
CA GLU A 149 -24.26 -7.80 -4.11
C GLU A 149 -23.39 -6.81 -4.90
N ASN A 150 -23.44 -5.51 -4.55
CA ASN A 150 -22.62 -4.49 -5.20
C ASN A 150 -21.16 -4.63 -4.77
N GLN A 151 -20.34 -5.22 -5.65
CA GLN A 151 -18.94 -5.54 -5.34
C GLN A 151 -18.10 -4.30 -4.93
N PRO A 152 -18.11 -3.17 -5.65
CA PRO A 152 -17.48 -1.93 -5.17
C PRO A 152 -17.92 -1.49 -3.77
N THR A 153 -19.21 -1.66 -3.43
CA THR A 153 -19.73 -1.32 -2.10
C THR A 153 -19.21 -2.28 -1.04
N LYS A 154 -19.21 -3.58 -1.34
CA LYS A 154 -18.63 -4.62 -0.49
C LYS A 154 -17.15 -4.33 -0.21
N GLU A 155 -16.35 -4.05 -1.25
CA GLU A 155 -14.92 -3.72 -1.11
C GLU A 155 -14.70 -2.49 -0.21
N ALA A 156 -15.47 -1.42 -0.41
CA ALA A 156 -15.35 -0.21 0.41
C ALA A 156 -15.72 -0.47 1.89
N LEU A 157 -16.73 -1.30 2.16
CA LEU A 157 -17.12 -1.69 3.51
C LEU A 157 -16.10 -2.65 4.15
N GLN A 158 -15.49 -3.55 3.37
CA GLN A 158 -14.36 -4.38 3.81
C GLN A 158 -13.15 -3.51 4.20
N VAL A 159 -12.87 -2.43 3.47
CA VAL A 159 -11.83 -1.45 3.85
C VAL A 159 -12.20 -0.76 5.17
N ALA A 160 -13.47 -0.39 5.38
CA ALA A 160 -13.95 0.17 6.63
C ALA A 160 -13.72 -0.79 7.81
N LEU A 161 -14.12 -2.05 7.66
CA LEU A 161 -13.91 -3.12 8.65
C LEU A 161 -12.41 -3.36 8.91
N SER A 162 -11.62 -3.52 7.86
CA SER A 162 -10.17 -3.73 7.92
C SER A 162 -9.44 -2.64 8.72
N SER A 163 -9.92 -1.39 8.60
CA SER A 163 -9.31 -0.24 9.27
C SER A 163 -9.43 -0.29 10.81
N ILE A 164 -10.39 -1.08 11.33
CA ILE A 164 -10.67 -1.16 12.77
C ILE A 164 -10.12 -2.43 13.44
N ILE A 165 -9.84 -3.50 12.68
CA ILE A 165 -9.45 -4.83 13.21
C ILE A 165 -8.35 -4.74 14.26
N VAL A 166 -7.24 -4.07 13.98
CA VAL A 166 -6.14 -3.91 14.95
C VAL A 166 -6.60 -3.18 16.22
N ARG A 167 -7.46 -2.16 16.09
CA ARG A 167 -7.94 -1.35 17.22
C ARG A 167 -8.87 -2.12 18.15
N VAL A 168 -9.59 -3.12 17.65
CA VAL A 168 -10.50 -3.97 18.43
C VAL A 168 -9.88 -5.32 18.82
N SER A 169 -8.64 -5.59 18.38
CA SER A 169 -7.85 -6.75 18.76
C SER A 169 -6.85 -6.43 19.88
N ASN A 170 -6.29 -7.46 20.50
CA ASN A 170 -5.16 -7.36 21.43
C ASN A 170 -3.83 -6.99 20.74
N GLN A 171 -3.74 -6.87 19.42
CA GLN A 171 -2.50 -6.41 18.78
C GLN A 171 -2.22 -4.94 19.11
N ASP A 172 -1.08 -4.65 19.74
CA ASP A 172 -0.69 -3.32 20.23
C ASP A 172 -0.95 -2.20 19.21
N SER A 173 -0.31 -2.26 18.03
CA SER A 173 -0.51 -1.25 16.99
C SER A 173 -0.30 -1.79 15.58
N ASN A 174 -0.51 -0.92 14.59
CA ASN A 174 -0.19 -1.22 13.19
C ASN A 174 1.32 -1.38 12.94
N THR A 175 2.18 -1.08 13.91
CA THR A 175 3.64 -1.13 13.72
C THR A 175 4.33 -1.94 14.82
N ARG A 176 3.56 -2.63 15.66
CA ARG A 176 4.07 -3.46 16.75
C ARG A 176 3.18 -4.67 16.95
N TYR A 177 3.79 -5.84 16.82
CA TYR A 177 3.15 -7.14 16.90
C TYR A 177 3.43 -7.70 18.29
N ALA A 178 2.64 -7.24 19.24
CA ALA A 178 2.64 -7.69 20.62
C ALA A 178 1.20 -7.71 21.12
N ALA A 179 0.87 -8.66 21.98
CA ALA A 179 -0.43 -8.69 22.63
C ALA A 179 -0.45 -7.69 23.80
N VAL A 180 -1.43 -6.81 23.79
CA VAL A 180 -1.80 -5.92 24.90
C VAL A 180 -3.29 -6.08 25.13
N GLU A 181 -3.69 -6.16 26.39
CA GLU A 181 -5.12 -6.19 26.68
C GLU A 181 -5.72 -4.81 26.39
N LYS A 182 -6.81 -4.81 25.60
CA LYS A 182 -7.59 -3.61 25.34
C LYS A 182 -8.97 -3.72 25.97
N ASP A 183 -9.42 -2.61 26.54
CA ASP A 183 -10.79 -2.46 27.02
C ASP A 183 -11.67 -2.06 25.84
N VAL A 184 -12.16 -3.07 25.11
CA VAL A 184 -13.03 -2.92 23.94
C VAL A 184 -14.19 -3.91 24.03
N THR A 185 -15.37 -3.44 23.67
CA THR A 185 -16.63 -4.18 23.71
C THR A 185 -17.17 -4.50 22.32
N ALA A 186 -18.23 -5.30 22.22
CA ALA A 186 -18.92 -5.51 20.93
C ALA A 186 -19.52 -4.21 20.37
N GLU A 187 -20.06 -3.31 21.23
CA GLU A 187 -20.57 -2.01 20.77
C GLU A 187 -19.43 -1.11 20.26
N ASP A 188 -18.22 -1.22 20.81
CA ASP A 188 -17.05 -0.53 20.27
C ASP A 188 -16.75 -0.94 18.82
N VAL A 189 -16.98 -2.21 18.46
CA VAL A 189 -16.78 -2.71 17.09
C VAL A 189 -17.74 -1.99 16.15
N LEU A 190 -19.02 -1.95 16.49
CA LEU A 190 -20.06 -1.27 15.70
C LEU A 190 -19.82 0.24 15.60
N GLN A 191 -19.49 0.88 16.72
CA GLN A 191 -19.19 2.31 16.73
C GLN A 191 -17.97 2.64 15.86
N LYS A 192 -16.90 1.85 15.94
CA LYS A 192 -15.69 2.08 15.14
C LYS A 192 -15.94 1.78 13.66
N PHE A 193 -16.75 0.77 13.32
CA PHE A 193 -17.14 0.48 11.95
C PHE A 193 -17.98 1.60 11.35
N SER A 194 -18.94 2.15 12.12
CA SER A 194 -19.72 3.33 11.76
C SER A 194 -18.82 4.55 11.51
N GLN A 195 -17.91 4.83 12.45
CA GLN A 195 -16.95 5.94 12.33
C GLN A 195 -16.02 5.77 11.11
N ALA A 196 -15.55 4.55 10.83
CA ALA A 196 -14.73 4.25 9.66
C ALA A 196 -15.51 4.49 8.36
N SER A 197 -16.78 4.07 8.31
CA SER A 197 -17.66 4.27 7.15
C SER A 197 -17.90 5.77 6.90
N SER A 198 -18.26 6.55 7.93
CA SER A 198 -18.44 8.00 7.79
C SER A 198 -17.15 8.74 7.43
N LYS A 199 -15.99 8.23 7.88
CA LYS A 199 -14.68 8.75 7.48
C LYS A 199 -14.43 8.53 5.99
N ILE A 200 -14.79 7.36 5.45
CA ILE A 200 -14.71 7.08 4.01
C ILE A 200 -15.62 8.04 3.25
N GLU A 201 -16.90 8.19 3.61
CA GLU A 201 -17.80 9.15 2.95
C GLU A 201 -17.23 10.57 2.94
N SER A 202 -16.71 11.02 4.08
CA SER A 202 -16.12 12.36 4.24
C SER A 202 -14.85 12.54 3.40
N ALA A 203 -14.02 11.51 3.33
CA ALA A 203 -12.80 11.52 2.54
C ALA A 203 -13.10 11.64 1.04
N PHE A 204 -14.16 10.97 0.56
CA PHE A 204 -14.54 11.00 -0.85
C PHE A 204 -15.27 12.28 -1.25
N LYS A 205 -16.09 12.86 -0.36
CA LYS A 205 -16.73 14.17 -0.58
C LYS A 205 -15.70 15.29 -0.82
N LYS A 206 -14.57 15.26 -0.10
CA LYS A 206 -13.47 16.23 -0.27
C LYS A 206 -12.67 16.05 -1.58
N ASN A 207 -12.92 14.99 -2.34
CA ASN A 207 -12.13 14.56 -3.51
C ASN A 207 -12.99 14.40 -4.78
N SER A 208 -14.11 15.13 -4.88
CA SER A 208 -15.06 14.97 -6.00
C SER A 208 -14.54 15.50 -7.34
N GLU A 209 -13.55 16.40 -7.33
CA GLU A 209 -13.12 17.14 -8.53
C GLU A 209 -12.28 16.31 -9.50
N TRP A 210 -11.29 15.55 -9.02
CA TRP A 210 -10.47 14.73 -9.92
C TRP A 210 -11.23 13.52 -10.48
N ARG A 211 -12.35 13.14 -9.88
CA ARG A 211 -13.18 12.02 -10.37
C ARG A 211 -13.97 12.32 -11.64
N ARG A 212 -13.86 13.54 -12.17
CA ARG A 212 -14.45 13.94 -13.45
C ARG A 212 -13.54 13.69 -14.64
N ASN A 213 -12.27 13.30 -14.41
CA ASN A 213 -11.38 12.95 -15.50
C ASN A 213 -11.65 11.52 -15.99
N SER A 214 -11.28 11.25 -17.24
CA SER A 214 -11.45 9.95 -17.90
C SER A 214 -10.31 8.97 -17.58
N ALA A 215 -9.45 9.29 -16.61
CA ALA A 215 -8.34 8.43 -16.22
C ALA A 215 -8.86 7.13 -15.60
N THR A 216 -8.18 6.03 -15.89
CA THR A 216 -8.51 4.69 -15.38
C THR A 216 -7.43 4.21 -14.43
N CYS A 217 -7.78 3.31 -13.52
CA CYS A 217 -6.83 2.69 -12.62
C CYS A 217 -7.07 1.18 -12.53
N ASP A 218 -6.06 0.42 -12.93
CA ASP A 218 -6.03 -1.03 -12.83
C ASP A 218 -5.09 -1.44 -11.68
N VAL A 219 -5.52 -2.41 -10.89
CA VAL A 219 -4.76 -2.93 -9.75
C VAL A 219 -4.74 -4.45 -9.83
N LEU A 220 -3.58 -5.00 -10.12
CA LEU A 220 -3.32 -6.43 -10.17
C LEU A 220 -2.84 -6.91 -8.80
N ASN A 221 -3.42 -7.99 -8.30
CA ASN A 221 -2.96 -8.62 -7.08
C ASN A 221 -2.12 -9.85 -7.44
N GLU A 222 -0.88 -9.59 -7.81
CA GLU A 222 0.04 -10.59 -8.34
C GLU A 222 1.44 -10.39 -7.73
N ASN A 223 2.25 -11.44 -7.78
CA ASN A 223 3.68 -11.30 -7.56
C ASN A 223 4.30 -10.61 -8.78
N ILE A 224 4.91 -9.43 -8.61
CA ILE A 224 5.50 -8.68 -9.73
C ILE A 224 6.56 -9.48 -10.50
N LEU A 225 7.20 -10.46 -9.87
CA LEU A 225 8.21 -11.33 -10.50
C LEU A 225 7.58 -12.42 -11.39
N GLU A 226 6.27 -12.57 -11.35
CA GLU A 226 5.47 -13.50 -12.16
C GLU A 226 4.60 -12.78 -13.20
N VAL A 227 4.62 -11.44 -13.20
CA VAL A 227 3.88 -10.61 -14.17
C VAL A 227 4.60 -10.63 -15.51
N GLU A 228 3.86 -10.96 -16.56
CA GLU A 228 4.33 -10.95 -17.93
C GLU A 228 3.93 -9.64 -18.64
N PRO A 229 4.65 -9.23 -19.71
CA PRO A 229 4.29 -8.02 -20.46
C PRO A 229 2.84 -8.00 -20.98
N SER A 230 2.24 -9.18 -21.23
CA SER A 230 0.85 -9.30 -21.69
C SER A 230 -0.20 -8.97 -20.62
N ASP A 231 0.18 -9.01 -19.34
CA ASP A 231 -0.72 -8.68 -18.23
C ASP A 231 -0.88 -7.17 -18.06
N ILE A 232 0.05 -6.40 -18.64
CA ILE A 232 0.02 -4.94 -18.62
C ILE A 232 -0.75 -4.44 -19.86
N PRO A 233 -1.93 -3.83 -19.69
CA PRO A 233 -2.87 -3.57 -20.79
C PRO A 233 -2.37 -2.56 -21.83
N GLN A 234 -1.38 -1.74 -21.49
CA GLN A 234 -0.82 -0.71 -22.36
C GLN A 234 0.60 -0.36 -21.94
N LYS A 235 1.35 0.23 -22.88
CA LYS A 235 2.70 0.73 -22.58
C LYS A 235 2.67 1.79 -21.49
N VAL A 236 3.75 1.83 -20.71
CA VAL A 236 3.91 2.70 -19.54
C VAL A 236 4.92 3.81 -19.85
N ASP A 237 4.60 5.05 -19.47
CA ASP A 237 5.45 6.22 -19.72
C ASP A 237 6.21 6.67 -18.47
N LEU A 238 5.65 6.39 -17.28
CA LEU A 238 6.23 6.82 -16.02
C LEU A 238 6.09 5.73 -14.97
N VAL A 239 7.21 5.22 -14.47
CA VAL A 239 7.22 4.31 -13.31
C VAL A 239 7.49 5.16 -12.06
N ILE A 240 6.67 5.01 -11.02
CA ILE A 240 6.91 5.65 -9.71
C ILE A 240 6.65 4.62 -8.64
N THR A 241 7.69 4.28 -7.87
CA THR A 241 7.56 3.22 -6.87
C THR A 241 8.50 3.38 -5.69
N SER A 242 8.21 2.65 -4.61
CA SER A 242 9.10 2.43 -3.49
C SER A 242 9.08 0.95 -3.17
N PRO A 243 10.08 0.19 -3.63
CA PRO A 243 10.08 -1.25 -3.45
C PRO A 243 10.18 -1.60 -1.96
N PRO A 244 9.64 -2.74 -1.52
CA PRO A 244 9.88 -3.24 -0.17
C PRO A 244 11.34 -3.69 -0.08
N TYR A 245 12.19 -2.83 0.48
CA TYR A 245 13.60 -3.13 0.69
C TYR A 245 13.82 -3.88 2.02
N PRO A 246 14.92 -4.64 2.15
CA PRO A 246 15.13 -5.56 3.27
C PRO A 246 14.99 -4.87 4.64
N ASN A 247 14.25 -5.51 5.54
CA ASN A 247 13.99 -5.06 6.92
C ASN A 247 13.24 -3.71 7.06
N ALA A 248 12.55 -3.23 6.03
CA ALA A 248 11.78 -1.98 6.10
C ALA A 248 10.53 -2.10 7.01
N TYR A 249 9.69 -3.13 6.77
CA TYR A 249 8.44 -3.37 7.46
C TYR A 249 7.94 -4.81 7.17
N GLU A 250 7.16 -5.43 8.06
CA GLU A 250 6.65 -6.79 7.89
C GLU A 250 5.15 -6.74 7.53
N TYR A 251 4.82 -6.51 6.25
CA TYR A 251 3.44 -6.23 5.85
C TYR A 251 2.53 -7.43 6.13
N TRP A 252 2.94 -8.64 5.73
CA TRP A 252 2.21 -9.89 6.00
C TRP A 252 1.86 -10.02 7.49
N LEU A 253 2.82 -9.77 8.39
CA LEU A 253 2.68 -10.00 9.82
C LEU A 253 1.71 -9.01 10.46
N TYR A 254 1.88 -7.71 10.17
CA TYR A 254 1.07 -6.65 10.79
C TYR A 254 -0.35 -6.60 10.24
N HIS A 255 -0.59 -7.18 9.06
CA HIS A 255 -1.89 -7.24 8.40
C HIS A 255 -2.55 -8.62 8.44
N LYS A 256 -1.91 -9.66 9.00
CA LYS A 256 -2.44 -11.03 8.99
C LYS A 256 -3.86 -11.20 9.50
N TYR A 257 -4.23 -10.54 10.60
CA TYR A 257 -5.59 -10.67 11.13
C TYR A 257 -6.62 -10.01 10.21
N ARG A 258 -6.23 -8.99 9.45
CA ARG A 258 -7.12 -8.41 8.44
C ARG A 258 -7.34 -9.37 7.29
N MET A 259 -6.31 -10.13 6.90
CA MET A 259 -6.41 -11.15 5.86
C MET A 259 -7.29 -12.32 6.31
N TYR A 260 -7.06 -12.86 7.52
CA TYR A 260 -7.92 -13.91 8.08
C TYR A 260 -9.38 -13.48 8.21
N TRP A 261 -9.65 -12.34 8.85
CA TRP A 261 -11.04 -11.88 9.06
C TRP A 261 -11.77 -11.59 7.75
N LEU A 262 -11.08 -11.12 6.71
CA LEU A 262 -11.72 -10.81 5.43
C LEU A 262 -11.64 -11.97 4.42
N GLY A 263 -11.05 -13.12 4.79
CA GLY A 263 -10.86 -14.25 3.89
C GLY A 263 -10.06 -13.90 2.63
N LEU A 264 -9.06 -13.00 2.73
CA LEU A 264 -8.37 -12.47 1.55
C LEU A 264 -7.28 -13.39 1.00
N ALA A 265 -6.52 -14.04 1.88
CA ALA A 265 -5.45 -14.98 1.55
C ALA A 265 -4.96 -15.66 2.84
N ASP A 266 -4.20 -16.74 2.70
CA ASP A 266 -3.35 -17.24 3.77
C ASP A 266 -2.17 -16.25 3.97
N PRO A 267 -2.00 -15.64 5.16
CA PRO A 267 -0.88 -14.75 5.43
C PRO A 267 0.51 -15.38 5.22
N THR A 268 0.61 -16.72 5.28
CA THR A 268 1.87 -17.43 5.04
C THR A 268 2.25 -17.43 3.56
N GLU A 269 1.30 -17.50 2.64
CA GLU A 269 1.54 -17.37 1.20
C GLU A 269 2.04 -15.96 0.85
N VAL A 270 1.42 -14.93 1.45
CA VAL A 270 1.86 -13.53 1.26
C VAL A 270 3.27 -13.34 1.80
N LYS A 271 3.60 -13.93 2.95
CA LYS A 271 4.93 -13.88 3.55
C LYS A 271 6.00 -14.43 2.61
N GLU A 272 5.78 -15.59 1.98
CA GLU A 272 6.78 -16.22 1.10
C GLU A 272 7.06 -15.39 -0.16
N ASN A 273 6.04 -14.70 -0.69
CA ASN A 273 6.15 -13.89 -1.89
C ASN A 273 6.52 -12.41 -1.63
N GLU A 274 6.50 -11.96 -0.37
CA GLU A 274 6.87 -10.58 0.00
C GLU A 274 8.38 -10.36 -0.12
N ILE A 275 8.80 -9.55 -1.09
CA ILE A 275 10.19 -9.10 -1.23
C ILE A 275 10.59 -8.32 0.03
N GLY A 276 11.79 -8.57 0.56
CA GLY A 276 12.30 -7.84 1.71
C GLY A 276 11.75 -8.28 3.08
N ALA A 277 10.84 -9.27 3.14
CA ALA A 277 10.29 -9.77 4.39
C ALA A 277 11.38 -10.31 5.33
N ARG A 278 11.38 -9.87 6.59
CA ARG A 278 12.39 -10.22 7.60
C ARG A 278 12.65 -11.74 7.72
N PRO A 279 11.65 -12.64 7.69
CA PRO A 279 11.90 -14.08 7.74
C PRO A 279 12.82 -14.61 6.64
N HIS A 280 12.92 -13.94 5.48
CA HIS A 280 13.83 -14.33 4.41
C HIS A 280 15.31 -14.07 4.74
N TYR A 281 15.59 -13.15 5.66
CA TYR A 281 16.94 -12.74 6.08
C TYR A 281 17.34 -13.35 7.44
N GLN A 282 16.54 -14.27 7.98
CA GLN A 282 16.75 -14.95 9.26
C GLN A 282 16.61 -16.47 9.08
N GLY A 283 17.38 -17.27 9.82
CA GLY A 283 17.27 -18.74 9.79
C GLY A 283 18.50 -19.46 9.24
N SER A 284 18.31 -20.69 8.75
CA SER A 284 19.40 -21.60 8.37
C SER A 284 20.03 -21.31 6.99
N ASN A 285 19.34 -20.57 6.12
CA ASN A 285 19.85 -20.12 4.83
C ASN A 285 19.36 -18.69 4.53
N PRO A 286 19.87 -17.68 5.26
CA PRO A 286 19.40 -16.30 5.11
C PRO A 286 19.78 -15.77 3.73
N ARG A 287 18.85 -15.06 3.09
CA ARG A 287 19.15 -14.28 1.89
C ARG A 287 20.08 -13.12 2.25
N ASP A 288 20.87 -12.66 1.29
CA ASP A 288 21.76 -11.50 1.41
C ASP A 288 21.28 -10.37 0.47
N GLU A 289 22.08 -9.32 0.32
CA GLU A 289 21.76 -8.19 -0.57
C GLU A 289 21.65 -8.59 -2.05
N THR A 290 22.22 -9.71 -2.47
CA THR A 290 22.19 -10.16 -3.87
C THR A 290 20.79 -10.64 -4.27
N ASP A 291 20.01 -11.24 -3.34
CA ASP A 291 18.60 -11.60 -3.61
C ASP A 291 17.76 -10.36 -3.96
N PHE A 292 17.98 -9.24 -3.27
CA PHE A 292 17.28 -8.01 -3.60
C PHE A 292 17.70 -7.48 -4.97
N GLU A 293 19.00 -7.47 -5.27
CA GLU A 293 19.53 -7.03 -6.57
C GLU A 293 19.00 -7.88 -7.73
N GLU A 294 19.03 -9.22 -7.63
CA GLU A 294 18.53 -10.15 -8.67
C GLU A 294 17.02 -9.98 -8.94
N ARG A 295 16.23 -9.75 -7.89
CA ARG A 295 14.80 -9.46 -8.03
C ARG A 295 14.57 -8.12 -8.72
N MET A 296 15.39 -7.11 -8.42
CA MET A 296 15.31 -5.82 -9.10
C MET A 296 15.76 -5.92 -10.57
N VAL A 297 16.74 -6.77 -10.91
CA VAL A 297 17.09 -7.07 -12.31
C VAL A 297 15.87 -7.61 -13.05
N SER A 298 15.20 -8.61 -12.48
CA SER A 298 13.98 -9.21 -13.06
C SER A 298 12.88 -8.17 -13.25
N LEU A 299 12.71 -7.24 -12.30
CA LEU A 299 11.79 -6.12 -12.45
C LEU A 299 12.20 -5.20 -13.60
N PHE A 300 13.47 -4.81 -13.70
CA PHE A 300 13.93 -3.94 -14.78
C PHE A 300 13.82 -4.62 -16.16
N ASP A 301 13.98 -5.94 -16.25
CA ASP A 301 13.70 -6.70 -17.47
C ASP A 301 12.24 -6.54 -17.89
N LEU A 302 11.28 -6.72 -16.96
CA LEU A 302 9.88 -6.44 -17.23
C LEU A 302 9.66 -4.98 -17.63
N LEU A 303 10.27 -4.02 -16.91
CA LEU A 303 10.14 -2.59 -17.23
C LEU A 303 10.63 -2.29 -18.65
N ARG A 304 11.75 -2.87 -19.09
CA ARG A 304 12.26 -2.71 -20.47
C ARG A 304 11.18 -3.08 -21.49
N ASP A 305 10.43 -4.13 -21.23
CA ASP A 305 9.45 -4.69 -22.16
C ASP A 305 8.09 -3.99 -22.11
N ILE A 306 7.69 -3.38 -20.99
CA ILE A 306 6.37 -2.73 -20.85
C ILE A 306 6.39 -1.21 -20.98
N THR A 307 7.55 -0.57 -20.84
CA THR A 307 7.63 0.90 -20.92
C THR A 307 7.85 1.40 -22.35
N THR A 308 7.52 2.66 -22.61
CA THR A 308 7.87 3.36 -23.86
C THR A 308 9.37 3.67 -23.94
N GLU A 309 9.88 4.11 -25.09
CA GLU A 309 11.32 4.42 -25.27
C GLU A 309 11.75 5.63 -24.42
N ASP A 310 10.90 6.65 -24.33
CA ASP A 310 11.17 7.88 -23.57
C ASP A 310 10.78 7.78 -22.09
N ALA A 311 10.34 6.61 -21.64
CA ALA A 311 9.81 6.42 -20.30
C ALA A 311 10.85 6.72 -19.22
N THR A 312 10.38 7.29 -18.11
CA THR A 312 11.21 7.54 -16.93
C THR A 312 10.78 6.63 -15.79
N ALA A 313 11.73 5.95 -15.14
CA ALA A 313 11.45 5.11 -13.99
C ALA A 313 12.03 5.70 -12.71
N SER A 314 11.17 6.09 -11.77
CA SER A 314 11.52 6.77 -10.52
C SER A 314 11.34 5.84 -9.32
N PHE A 315 12.42 5.60 -8.58
CA PHE A 315 12.46 4.75 -7.39
C PHE A 315 12.78 5.57 -6.15
N VAL A 316 12.01 5.37 -5.09
CA VAL A 316 12.25 5.98 -3.77
C VAL A 316 12.71 4.90 -2.80
N VAL A 317 13.94 4.98 -2.33
CA VAL A 317 14.54 3.96 -1.46
C VAL A 317 15.29 4.55 -0.28
N GLY A 318 15.14 3.91 0.88
CA GLY A 318 15.93 4.18 2.07
C GLY A 318 17.18 3.31 2.16
N ARG A 319 17.93 3.46 3.26
CA ARG A 319 18.99 2.52 3.66
C ARG A 319 18.39 1.29 4.33
N SER A 320 19.04 0.14 4.16
CA SER A 320 18.71 -1.10 4.88
C SER A 320 19.87 -1.51 5.79
N VAL A 321 19.57 -2.36 6.76
CA VAL A 321 20.60 -3.08 7.54
C VAL A 321 20.36 -4.57 7.33
N ILE A 322 21.35 -5.28 6.81
CA ILE A 322 21.31 -6.73 6.59
C ILE A 322 22.47 -7.33 7.37
N GLN A 323 22.17 -8.29 8.25
CA GLN A 323 23.17 -8.97 9.11
C GLN A 323 24.09 -8.01 9.92
N GLY A 324 23.62 -6.80 10.23
CA GLY A 324 24.39 -5.80 10.99
C GLY A 324 25.15 -4.79 10.13
N GLU A 325 25.26 -5.02 8.82
CA GLU A 325 25.91 -4.14 7.87
C GLU A 325 24.91 -3.20 7.19
N GLU A 326 25.32 -1.96 6.93
CA GLU A 326 24.50 -0.99 6.22
C GLU A 326 24.56 -1.25 4.71
N VAL A 327 23.38 -1.34 4.09
CA VAL A 327 23.21 -1.59 2.66
C VAL A 327 22.64 -0.36 1.97
N ASP A 328 23.34 0.11 0.93
CA ASP A 328 22.89 1.20 0.06
C ASP A 328 21.98 0.63 -1.04
N ASN A 329 20.69 0.53 -0.75
CA ASN A 329 19.70 0.02 -1.71
C ASN A 329 19.68 0.81 -3.03
N GLY A 330 20.10 2.07 -3.01
CA GLY A 330 20.24 2.87 -4.22
C GLY A 330 21.31 2.31 -5.17
N LYS A 331 22.46 1.88 -4.63
CA LYS A 331 23.52 1.26 -5.45
C LYS A 331 23.11 -0.12 -5.98
N LEU A 332 22.30 -0.87 -5.23
CA LEU A 332 21.73 -2.14 -5.70
C LEU A 332 20.82 -1.89 -6.91
N LEU A 333 19.94 -0.88 -6.82
CA LEU A 333 19.08 -0.49 -7.94
C LEU A 333 19.88 0.00 -9.16
N GLU A 334 20.93 0.79 -8.96
CA GLU A 334 21.78 1.26 -10.07
C GLU A 334 22.41 0.10 -10.84
N ARG A 335 22.92 -0.92 -10.14
CA ARG A 335 23.49 -2.12 -10.79
C ARG A 335 22.42 -2.98 -11.46
N ALA A 336 21.27 -3.15 -10.82
CA ALA A 336 20.16 -3.88 -11.39
C ALA A 336 19.63 -3.23 -12.68
N ALA A 337 19.54 -1.89 -12.68
CA ALA A 337 19.16 -1.10 -13.85
C ALA A 337 20.16 -1.26 -15.00
N ASP A 338 21.47 -1.12 -14.71
CA ASP A 338 22.55 -1.27 -15.69
C ASP A 338 22.53 -2.65 -16.37
N ALA A 339 22.36 -3.72 -15.57
CA ALA A 339 22.27 -5.09 -16.07
C ALA A 339 21.09 -5.32 -17.03
N ALA A 340 20.00 -4.56 -16.88
CA ALA A 340 18.79 -4.68 -17.68
C ALA A 340 18.70 -3.67 -18.85
N GLY A 341 19.73 -2.87 -19.08
CA GLY A 341 19.78 -1.90 -20.19
C GLY A 341 19.19 -0.53 -19.86
N PHE A 342 19.22 -0.13 -18.59
CA PHE A 342 18.88 1.21 -18.12
C PHE A 342 20.12 1.93 -17.60
N TYR A 343 20.09 3.25 -17.60
CA TYR A 343 21.11 4.08 -16.94
C TYR A 343 20.45 5.04 -15.94
N THR A 344 21.20 5.40 -14.89
CA THR A 344 20.77 6.42 -13.94
C THR A 344 20.78 7.79 -14.62
N ALA A 345 19.59 8.33 -14.88
CA ALA A 345 19.42 9.66 -15.47
C ALA A 345 19.63 10.75 -14.41
N ASP A 346 19.08 10.57 -13.21
CA ASP A 346 19.26 11.51 -12.12
C ASP A 346 19.07 10.93 -10.72
N SER A 347 19.44 11.71 -9.69
CA SER A 347 19.20 11.39 -8.30
C SER A 347 18.97 12.64 -7.44
N ALA A 348 18.13 12.49 -6.43
CA ALA A 348 17.96 13.45 -5.34
C ALA A 348 17.99 12.73 -3.99
N SER A 349 18.30 13.46 -2.92
CA SER A 349 18.25 12.94 -1.55
C SER A 349 17.30 13.78 -0.71
N ARG A 350 16.59 13.13 0.21
CA ARG A 350 15.69 13.80 1.15
C ARG A 350 15.94 13.32 2.56
N SER A 351 15.94 14.25 3.52
CA SER A 351 15.91 13.91 4.93
C SER A 351 14.47 13.80 5.41
N ILE A 352 14.16 12.73 6.13
CA ILE A 352 12.83 12.49 6.70
C ILE A 352 12.71 13.30 7.99
N PRO A 353 11.75 14.25 8.11
CA PRO A 353 11.60 15.01 9.35
C PRO A 353 11.20 14.08 10.51
N SER A 354 11.90 14.19 11.64
CA SER A 354 11.72 13.36 12.85
C SER A 354 10.30 13.39 13.44
N ASN A 355 9.51 14.40 13.10
CA ASN A 355 8.15 14.62 13.60
C ASN A 355 7.04 14.10 12.68
N THR A 356 7.37 13.44 11.56
CA THR A 356 6.35 12.88 10.65
C THR A 356 5.74 11.61 11.24
N LYS A 357 4.45 11.68 11.63
CA LYS A 357 3.65 10.58 12.23
C LYS A 357 3.55 9.30 11.37
N SER A 358 4.09 9.30 10.16
CA SER A 358 4.20 8.14 9.25
C SER A 358 5.35 7.20 9.61
N PHE A 359 6.38 7.69 10.31
CA PHE A 359 7.53 6.90 10.73
C PHE A 359 7.52 6.77 12.26
N ASN A 360 7.26 5.55 12.76
CA ASN A 360 7.34 5.27 14.19
C ASN A 360 8.84 5.10 14.55
N PRO A 361 9.40 5.88 15.50
CA PRO A 361 10.84 5.93 15.79
C PRO A 361 11.48 4.61 16.29
N GLY A 362 10.69 3.57 16.59
CA GLY A 362 11.19 2.30 17.10
C GLY A 362 11.79 1.34 16.06
N TYR A 363 11.49 1.50 14.77
CA TYR A 363 11.85 0.51 13.73
C TYR A 363 12.57 1.06 12.50
N SER A 364 12.67 2.38 12.35
CA SER A 364 13.38 2.99 11.22
C SER A 364 14.39 4.01 11.70
N LYS A 365 15.68 3.65 11.66
CA LYS A 365 16.80 4.60 11.70
C LYS A 365 17.00 5.31 10.35
N ILE A 366 16.09 5.16 9.39
CA ILE A 366 16.19 5.77 8.07
C ILE A 366 15.96 7.27 8.25
N LYS A 367 17.07 8.01 8.22
CA LYS A 367 17.06 9.48 8.26
C LYS A 367 16.98 10.08 6.87
N ASP A 368 17.46 9.34 5.87
CA ASP A 368 17.57 9.80 4.50
C ASP A 368 17.04 8.75 3.52
N GLU A 369 16.32 9.22 2.51
CA GLU A 369 15.91 8.44 1.33
C GLU A 369 16.54 9.05 0.08
N LYS A 370 16.83 8.19 -0.90
CA LYS A 370 17.20 8.59 -2.25
C LYS A 370 16.01 8.45 -3.19
N ILE A 371 15.90 9.39 -4.10
CA ILE A 371 15.04 9.31 -5.28
C ILE A 371 15.98 9.11 -6.46
N LEU A 372 15.87 7.99 -7.15
CA LEU A 372 16.67 7.65 -8.33
C LEU A 372 15.75 7.62 -9.54
N THR A 373 16.21 8.20 -10.65
CA THR A 373 15.49 8.13 -11.91
C THR A 373 16.34 7.43 -12.97
N PHE A 374 15.71 6.52 -13.70
CA PHE A 374 16.34 5.68 -14.71
C PHE A 374 15.68 5.89 -16.07
N LYS A 375 16.46 5.74 -17.13
CA LYS A 375 16.02 5.75 -18.52
C LYS A 375 16.64 4.59 -19.29
N LYS A 376 15.97 4.15 -20.35
CA LYS A 376 16.51 3.11 -21.25
C LYS A 376 17.70 3.64 -22.04
N LEU A 377 18.66 2.76 -22.31
CA LEU A 377 19.85 3.04 -23.13
C LEU A 377 19.54 3.25 -24.62
#